data_AF-A0A858RNA4-F1
#
_entry.id   AF-A0A858RNA4-F1
#
_cell.length_a   1.000
_cell.length_b   1.000
_cell.length_c   1.000
_cell.angle_alpha   90.00
_cell.angle_beta   90.00
_cell.angle_gamma   90.00
#
_symmetry.space_group_name_H-M   'P 1'
#
loop_
_entity.id
_entity.type
_entity.pdbx_description
1 polymer ?
#
loop_
_entity_poly.entity_id
_entity_poly.type
_entity_poly.pdbx_seq_one_letter_code
_entity_poly.pdbx_strand_id
1 'polypeptide(L)' 'MQDQSFRNELSIVDPATGYPEWWTFGMDIMDDMIDMHITYGGIRQDSVPLHVAKEAAKQWATWIQEP' A
#
# COMPACT_ATOMS: atom_id res chain seq x y z
N MET A 1 16.02 -5.92 -17.30
CA MET A 1 15.32 -4.70 -17.78
C MET A 1 15.58 -3.64 -16.72
N GLN A 2 14.80 -2.57 -16.54
CA GLN A 2 15.02 -1.60 -15.44
C GLN A 2 14.07 -1.97 -14.29
N ASP A 3 14.63 -2.28 -13.11
CA ASP A 3 13.81 -2.51 -11.90
C ASP A 3 13.07 -1.21 -11.56
N GLN A 4 11.74 -1.25 -11.55
CA GLN A 4 10.91 -0.12 -11.14
C GLN A 4 10.26 -0.42 -9.79
N SER A 5 10.48 0.48 -8.84
CA SER A 5 9.90 0.40 -7.50
C SER A 5 9.04 1.63 -7.22
N PHE A 6 7.76 1.39 -6.94
CA PHE A 6 6.80 2.41 -6.55
C PHE A 6 6.46 2.28 -5.07
N ARG A 7 6.34 3.40 -4.37
CA ARG A 7 5.95 3.46 -2.96
C ARG A 7 5.01 4.63 -2.74
N ASN A 8 4.02 4.44 -1.88
CA ASN A 8 3.20 5.52 -1.37
C ASN A 8 2.83 5.25 0.09
N GLU A 9 2.62 6.33 0.83
CA GLU A 9 2.22 6.30 2.23
C GLU A 9 0.80 6.83 2.38
N LEU A 10 0.05 6.20 3.27
CA LEU A 10 -1.29 6.61 3.64
C LEU A 10 -1.34 6.74 5.17
N SER A 11 -1.55 7.96 5.64
CA SER A 11 -1.87 8.23 7.04
C SER A 11 -3.39 8.30 7.20
N ILE A 12 -3.90 7.54 8.15
CA ILE A 12 -5.30 7.57 8.57
C ILE A 12 -5.38 7.74 10.08
N VAL A 13 -6.51 8.23 10.58
CA VAL A 13 -6.82 8.15 12.01
C VAL A 13 -7.74 6.97 12.21
N ASP A 14 -7.35 6.01 13.05
CA ASP A 14 -8.20 4.87 13.36
C ASP A 14 -9.44 5.36 14.13
N PRO A 15 -10.66 5.17 13.62
CA PRO A 15 -11.87 5.62 14.32
C PRO A 15 -12.10 4.90 15.64
N ALA A 16 -11.53 3.70 15.85
CA ALA A 16 -11.71 2.94 17.08
C ALA A 16 -10.82 3.43 18.22
N THR A 17 -9.59 3.84 17.92
CA THR A 17 -8.58 4.19 18.92
C THR A 17 -8.23 5.68 18.94
N GLY A 18 -8.58 6.42 17.90
CA GLY A 18 -8.25 7.84 17.73
C GLY A 18 -6.77 8.11 17.44
N TYR A 19 -5.94 7.07 17.33
CA TYR A 19 -4.52 7.21 17.03
C TYR A 19 -4.28 7.23 15.52
N PRO A 20 -3.26 8.01 15.07
CA PRO A 20 -2.81 7.93 13.69
C PRO A 20 -2.18 6.56 13.40
N GLU A 21 -2.52 6.01 12.26
CA GLU A 21 -1.91 4.80 11.70
C GLU A 21 -1.22 5.14 10.39
N TRP A 22 -0.06 4.51 10.16
CA TRP A 22 0.71 4.64 8.93
C TRP A 22 0.70 3.32 8.15
N TRP A 23 0.28 3.43 6.90
CA TRP A 23 0.26 2.34 5.95
C TRP A 23 1.18 2.70 4.79
N THR A 24 2.01 1.76 4.39
CA THR A 24 2.82 1.88 3.17
C THR A 24 2.35 0.82 2.20
N PHE A 25 2.06 1.19 0.96
CA PHE A 25 1.86 0.22 -0.11
C PHE A 25 2.85 0.47 -1.23
N GLY A 26 3.27 -0.61 -1.87
CA GLY A 26 4.27 -0.57 -2.91
C GLY A 26 4.01 -1.59 -3.99
N MET A 27 4.71 -1.38 -5.09
CA MET A 27 4.74 -2.28 -6.23
C MET A 27 6.16 -2.34 -6.76
N ASP A 28 6.68 -3.54 -6.96
CA ASP A 28 7.98 -3.79 -7.56
C ASP A 28 7.76 -4.56 -8.88
N ILE A 29 8.21 -3.96 -9.99
CA ILE A 29 8.14 -4.57 -11.32
C ILE A 29 9.54 -5.10 -11.65
N MET A 30 9.64 -6.43 -11.72
CA MET A 30 10.82 -7.20 -12.09
C MET A 30 10.59 -7.86 -13.46
N ASP A 31 11.65 -8.42 -14.04
CA ASP A 31 11.65 -8.95 -15.42
C ASP A 31 10.53 -9.99 -15.70
N ASP A 32 10.06 -10.74 -14.70
CA ASP A 32 9.04 -11.79 -14.83
C ASP A 32 7.90 -11.72 -13.79
N MET A 33 7.92 -10.73 -12.90
CA MET A 33 7.02 -10.66 -11.75
C MET A 33 6.67 -9.22 -11.38
N ILE A 34 5.42 -9.03 -10.98
CA ILE A 34 4.99 -7.83 -10.27
C ILE A 34 4.68 -8.24 -8.84
N ASP A 35 5.40 -7.68 -7.88
CA ASP A 35 5.12 -7.87 -6.45
C ASP A 35 4.36 -6.65 -5.91
N MET A 36 3.22 -6.89 -5.26
CA MET A 36 2.36 -5.86 -4.68
C MET A 36 2.25 -6.11 -3.19
N HIS A 37 2.61 -5.12 -2.37
CA HIS A 37 2.68 -5.28 -0.93
C HIS A 37 2.02 -4.12 -0.18
N ILE A 38 1.46 -4.46 0.99
CA ILE A 38 0.95 -3.51 1.98
C ILE A 38 1.67 -3.79 3.29
N THR A 39 2.30 -2.77 3.85
CA THR A 39 3.02 -2.81 5.12
C THR A 39 2.32 -1.90 6.12
N TYR A 40 2.23 -2.37 7.36
CA TYR A 40 1.61 -1.65 8.45
C TYR A 40 2.65 -1.23 9.50
N GLY A 41 2.62 0.04 9.89
CA GLY A 41 3.45 0.60 10.95
C GLY A 41 2.61 1.17 12.08
N GLY A 42 1.94 0.32 12.88
CA GLY A 42 1.12 0.76 14.01
C GLY A 42 0.82 -0.34 15.05
N ILE A 43 -0.30 -0.20 15.78
CA ILE A 43 -0.68 -1.01 16.95
C ILE A 43 -1.64 -2.18 16.61
N ARG A 44 -2.39 -2.12 15.50
CA ARG A 44 -3.27 -3.20 15.02
C ARG A 44 -2.48 -4.39 14.47
N GLN A 45 -3.01 -5.60 14.62
CA GLN A 45 -2.28 -6.81 14.24
C GLN A 45 -3.11 -7.80 13.42
N ASP A 46 -4.38 -7.51 13.23
CA ASP A 46 -5.38 -8.52 12.93
C ASP A 46 -5.90 -8.46 11.49
N SER A 47 -5.93 -7.30 10.84
CA SER A 47 -6.30 -7.20 9.41
C SER A 47 -5.97 -5.85 8.77
N VAL A 48 -5.89 -5.82 7.44
CA VAL A 48 -5.88 -4.58 6.64
C VAL A 48 -7.32 -4.05 6.54
N PRO A 49 -7.61 -2.81 7.00
CA PRO A 49 -8.94 -2.23 6.85
C PRO A 49 -9.38 -2.13 5.39
N LEU A 50 -10.66 -2.37 5.11
CA LEU A 50 -11.19 -2.36 3.74
C LEU A 50 -10.91 -1.05 2.98
N HIS A 51 -10.94 0.09 3.67
CA HIS A 51 -10.66 1.37 3.04
C HIS A 51 -9.18 1.52 2.66
N VAL A 52 -8.25 1.02 3.48
CA VAL A 52 -6.81 0.97 3.15
C VAL A 52 -6.58 0.07 1.94
N ALA A 53 -7.19 -1.13 1.92
CA ALA A 53 -7.09 -2.05 0.79
C ALA A 53 -7.63 -1.43 -0.52
N LYS A 54 -8.71 -0.65 -0.44
CA LYS A 54 -9.25 0.08 -1.60
C LYS A 54 -8.31 1.17 -2.10
N GLU A 55 -7.70 1.95 -1.21
CA GLU A 55 -6.75 2.99 -1.61
C GLU A 55 -5.47 2.37 -2.22
N ALA A 56 -4.94 1.30 -1.63
CA ALA A 56 -3.81 0.57 -2.20
C ALA A 56 -4.13 0.04 -3.61
N ALA A 57 -5.31 -0.57 -3.80
CA ALA A 57 -5.74 -1.09 -5.10
C ALA A 57 -5.88 0.01 -6.17
N LYS A 58 -6.41 1.18 -5.81
CA LYS A 58 -6.45 2.34 -6.72
C LYS A 58 -5.05 2.78 -7.11
N GLN A 59 -4.13 2.87 -6.15
CA GLN A 59 -2.76 3.29 -6.43
C GLN A 59 -2.04 2.31 -7.36
N TRP A 60 -2.14 1.00 -7.11
CA TRP A 60 -1.54 -0.01 -7.98
C TRP A 60 -2.11 0.06 -9.40
N ALA A 61 -3.42 0.27 -9.54
CA ALA A 61 -4.05 0.45 -10.85
C ALA A 61 -3.49 1.66 -11.60
N THR A 62 -3.19 2.77 -10.91
CA THR A 62 -2.53 3.94 -11.50
C THR A 62 -1.12 3.60 -11.99
N TRP A 63 -0.29 2.98 -11.16
CA TRP A 63 1.10 2.67 -11.53
C TRP A 63 1.21 1.64 -12.67
N ILE A 64 0.29 0.69 -12.78
CA ILE A 64 0.25 -0.26 -13.90
C ILE A 64 -0.08 0.45 -15.23
N GLN A 65 -0.82 1.56 -15.19
CA GLN A 65 -1.22 2.31 -16.38
C GLN A 65 -0.20 3.38 -16.81
N GLU A 66 0.73 3.74 -15.94
CA GLU A 66 1.81 4.72 -16.17
C GLU A 66 3.17 4.01 -16.23
N PRO A 67 3.51 3.35 -17.36
CA PRO A 67 4.80 2.66 -17.51
C PRO A 67 6.01 3.62 -17.58
#